data_AF-A0A7K0P026-F1
#
_entry.id   AF-A0A7K0P026-F1
#
_cell.length_a   1.000
_cell.length_b   1.000
_cell.length_c   1.000
_cell.angle_alpha   90.00
_cell.angle_beta   90.00
_cell.angle_gamma   90.00
#
_symmetry.space_group_name_H-M   'P 1'
#
loop_
_entity.id
_entity.type
_entity.pdbx_description
1 polymer ?
#
loop_
_entity_poly.entity_id
_entity_poly.type
_entity_poly.pdbx_seq_one_letter_code
_entity_poly.pdbx_strand_id
1 'polypeptide(L)'
;MRRHARSPRCCARSRTTSMSDAGVIEMLLDPVCGGAEALCRETLLAVAQEPGHVGVAGAIEATGALTAVHRFECAHPGYVGWNWAVAVSRAPDSDHVTIDELWLEPGDRALLTPAWRPWSERVLPGDLGVGDIFPTATDDARLTAGFTAADDTDTVVADNPLHPLQWELGLGRERVLSALGRDDAAERWFAGDCGPDSALARAATDRCVTCGWLMPLGGSLGQAFGVCAQPMSPSDGRVVALQHGCGAHSEVMTEPSAADVAEVNADDVDFDPLEAEVEVE
;
A
#
# COMPACT_ATOMS: atom_id res chain seq x y z
N MET A 1 30.95 54.91 -22.45
CA MET A 1 30.72 53.48 -22.16
C MET A 1 30.12 53.33 -20.77
N ARG A 2 28.83 52.98 -20.71
CA ARG A 2 28.01 52.96 -19.49
C ARG A 2 28.36 51.72 -18.66
N ARG A 3 28.69 51.92 -17.38
CA ARG A 3 28.92 50.84 -16.40
C ARG A 3 27.56 50.24 -16.01
N HIS A 4 27.36 48.94 -16.23
CA HIS A 4 26.19 48.21 -15.75
C HIS A 4 26.29 47.97 -14.24
N ALA A 5 25.29 48.44 -13.49
CA ALA A 5 25.14 48.16 -12.07
C ALA A 5 24.65 46.71 -11.88
N ARG A 6 25.30 45.95 -10.99
CA ARG A 6 24.85 44.61 -10.59
C ARG A 6 23.58 44.74 -9.72
N SER A 7 22.55 43.95 -10.03
CA SER A 7 21.36 43.86 -9.18
C SER A 7 21.68 43.16 -7.85
N PRO A 8 21.03 43.52 -6.73
CA PRO A 8 21.19 42.80 -5.47
C PRO A 8 20.43 41.46 -5.55
N ARG A 9 21.05 40.40 -5.00
CA ARG A 9 20.49 39.05 -4.91
C ARG A 9 19.20 39.05 -4.09
N CYS A 10 18.10 38.54 -4.68
CA CYS A 10 16.75 38.43 -4.11
C CYS A 10 16.59 37.34 -3.02
N CYS A 11 17.69 36.87 -2.41
CA CYS A 11 17.66 35.80 -1.41
C CYS A 11 18.32 36.26 -0.11
N ALA A 12 17.71 37.22 0.56
CA ALA A 12 17.93 37.40 1.99
C ALA A 12 17.14 36.31 2.71
N ARG A 13 17.85 35.42 3.41
CA ARG A 13 17.23 34.46 4.36
C ARG A 13 16.37 35.26 5.33
N SER A 14 15.05 35.07 5.27
CA SER A 14 14.13 35.48 6.31
C SER A 14 14.57 34.80 7.60
N ARG A 15 14.96 35.58 8.61
CA ARG A 15 15.09 35.09 9.97
C ARG A 15 13.69 34.72 10.43
N THR A 16 13.38 33.43 10.43
CA THR A 16 12.28 32.87 11.21
C THR A 16 12.64 33.10 12.68
N THR A 17 12.08 34.15 13.26
CA THR A 17 12.01 34.26 14.73
C THR A 17 11.13 33.10 15.18
N SER A 18 11.68 32.12 15.90
CA SER A 18 10.86 31.07 16.49
C SER A 18 9.91 31.72 17.49
N MET A 19 8.60 31.49 17.33
CA MET A 19 7.54 31.86 18.28
C MET A 19 7.60 30.99 19.55
N SER A 20 8.80 30.69 20.06
CA SER A 20 8.97 29.77 21.19
C SER A 20 8.98 30.46 22.55
N ASP A 21 8.67 31.76 22.61
CA ASP A 21 8.69 32.54 23.86
C ASP A 21 7.47 33.47 24.02
N ALA A 22 6.30 33.03 23.51
CA ALA A 22 5.04 33.57 23.98
C ALA A 22 4.76 32.92 25.35
N GLY A 23 5.03 33.66 26.43
CA GLY A 23 4.74 33.20 27.79
C GLY A 23 3.32 32.65 27.88
N VAL A 24 3.19 31.46 28.46
CA VAL A 24 1.89 30.83 28.73
C VAL A 24 1.14 31.75 29.70
N ILE A 25 0.21 32.55 29.19
CA ILE A 25 -0.74 33.26 30.02
C ILE A 25 -1.70 32.18 30.50
N GLU A 26 -1.60 31.83 31.79
CA GLU A 26 -2.60 30.97 32.43
C GLU A 26 -3.95 31.70 32.33
N MET A 27 -4.81 31.20 31.44
CA MET A 27 -6.11 31.79 31.20
C MET A 27 -7.03 31.41 32.34
N LEU A 28 -7.36 32.40 33.16
CA LEU A 28 -8.30 32.23 34.26
C LEU A 28 -9.71 32.00 33.70
N LEU A 29 -10.37 30.93 34.18
CA LEU A 29 -11.76 30.68 33.85
C LEU A 29 -12.66 31.79 34.41
N ASP A 30 -13.39 32.45 33.52
CA ASP A 30 -14.42 33.39 33.90
C ASP A 30 -15.53 32.66 34.70
N PRO A 31 -15.92 33.14 35.89
CA PRO A 31 -16.86 32.44 36.75
C PRO A 31 -18.28 32.36 36.17
N VAL A 32 -18.69 33.32 35.33
CA VAL A 32 -20.01 33.32 34.70
C VAL A 32 -20.06 32.28 33.58
N CYS A 33 -19.06 32.27 32.69
CA CYS A 33 -18.92 31.23 31.67
C CYS A 33 -18.68 29.84 32.29
N GLY A 34 -17.89 29.75 33.36
CA GLY A 34 -17.66 28.50 34.10
C GLY A 34 -18.91 27.97 34.79
N GLY A 35 -19.86 28.84 35.16
CA GLY A 35 -21.15 28.46 35.75
C GLY A 35 -22.22 28.00 34.75
N ALA A 36 -21.93 28.00 33.45
CA ALA A 36 -22.93 27.77 32.39
C ALA A 36 -23.25 26.29 32.10
N GLU A 37 -22.92 25.35 33.00
CA GLU A 37 -23.12 23.91 32.76
C GLU A 37 -24.57 23.57 32.44
N ALA A 38 -25.53 24.14 33.19
CA ALA A 38 -26.95 23.87 32.98
C ALA A 38 -27.43 24.28 31.58
N LEU A 39 -27.00 25.47 31.12
CA LEU A 39 -27.28 25.97 29.77
C LEU A 39 -26.65 25.07 28.70
N CYS A 40 -25.41 24.64 28.90
CA CYS A 40 -24.71 23.74 27.98
C CYS A 40 -25.42 22.38 27.90
N ARG A 41 -25.80 21.80 29.04
CA ARG A 41 -26.52 20.52 29.10
C ARG A 41 -27.88 20.62 28.43
N GLU A 42 -28.65 21.66 28.70
CA GLU A 42 -29.95 21.89 28.04
C GLU A 42 -29.78 21.99 26.52
N THR A 43 -28.77 22.74 26.07
CA THR A 43 -28.46 22.88 24.65
C THR A 43 -28.13 21.53 24.00
N LEU A 44 -27.28 20.71 24.63
CA LEU A 44 -26.95 19.37 24.15
C LEU A 44 -28.18 18.45 24.10
N LEU A 45 -29.04 18.49 25.11
CA LEU A 45 -30.29 17.70 25.13
C LEU A 45 -31.26 18.09 24.01
N ALA A 46 -31.21 19.35 23.55
CA ALA A 46 -32.04 19.82 22.44
C ALA A 46 -31.55 19.33 21.06
N VAL A 47 -30.26 19.03 20.90
CA VAL A 47 -29.67 18.56 19.62
C VAL A 47 -29.39 17.06 19.59
N ALA A 48 -29.21 16.42 20.75
CA ALA A 48 -28.98 14.99 20.83
C ALA A 48 -30.22 14.23 20.34
N GLN A 49 -29.99 13.16 19.55
CA GLN A 49 -31.09 12.32 19.05
C GLN A 49 -31.88 11.66 20.18
N GLU A 50 -31.19 11.31 21.27
CA GLU A 50 -31.79 10.76 22.48
C GLU A 50 -31.17 11.46 23.70
N PRO A 51 -31.96 11.76 24.75
CA PRO A 51 -31.43 12.35 25.97
C PRO A 51 -30.28 11.54 26.60
N GLY A 52 -30.33 10.21 26.45
CA GLY A 52 -29.32 9.29 26.96
C GLY A 52 -27.95 9.40 26.29
N HIS A 53 -27.83 10.11 25.17
CA HIS A 53 -26.54 10.33 24.50
C HIS A 53 -25.68 11.42 25.16
N VAL A 54 -26.25 12.24 26.06
CA VAL A 54 -25.54 13.27 26.81
C VAL A 54 -25.20 12.73 28.20
N GLY A 55 -23.93 12.46 28.43
CA GLY A 55 -23.43 11.86 29.67
C GLY A 55 -23.13 12.87 30.78
N VAL A 56 -22.20 12.46 31.64
CA VAL A 56 -21.77 13.22 32.81
C VAL A 56 -20.99 14.46 32.38
N ALA A 57 -21.14 15.57 33.11
CA ALA A 57 -20.32 16.76 32.90
C ALA A 57 -18.86 16.44 33.25
N GLY A 58 -17.94 16.96 32.43
CA GLY A 58 -16.51 16.72 32.51
C GLY A 58 -15.74 18.03 32.71
N ALA A 59 -14.62 18.15 32.00
CA ALA A 59 -13.74 19.30 32.12
C ALA A 59 -14.38 20.58 31.56
N ILE A 60 -14.06 21.70 32.19
CA ILE A 60 -14.36 23.05 31.70
C ILE A 60 -13.02 23.73 31.46
N GLU A 61 -12.84 24.28 30.27
CA GLU A 61 -11.60 24.92 29.85
C GLU A 61 -11.87 26.37 29.45
N ALA A 62 -11.06 27.30 29.95
CA ALA A 62 -11.08 28.68 29.46
C ALA A 62 -10.45 28.72 28.07
N THR A 63 -11.15 29.29 27.09
CA THR A 63 -10.62 29.49 25.72
C THR A 63 -10.33 30.95 25.39
N GLY A 64 -10.69 31.85 26.31
CA GLY A 64 -10.42 33.27 26.27
C GLY A 64 -10.86 33.93 27.58
N ALA A 65 -10.74 35.26 27.67
CA ALA A 65 -11.06 36.00 28.90
C ALA A 65 -12.54 35.89 29.33
N LEU A 66 -13.45 35.72 28.36
CA LEU A 66 -14.90 35.67 28.56
C LEU A 66 -15.52 34.52 27.76
N THR A 67 -14.75 33.44 27.55
CA THR A 67 -15.18 32.27 26.80
C THR A 67 -14.72 30.99 27.47
N ALA A 68 -15.53 29.95 27.43
CA ALA A 68 -15.22 28.65 27.99
C ALA A 68 -15.77 27.53 27.12
N VAL A 69 -15.17 26.34 27.22
CA VAL A 69 -15.67 25.11 26.62
C VAL A 69 -16.06 24.14 27.72
N HIS A 70 -17.33 23.75 27.75
CA HIS A 70 -17.87 22.73 28.64
C HIS A 70 -17.87 21.39 27.93
N ARG A 71 -17.33 20.36 28.57
CA ARG A 71 -17.28 18.99 28.02
C ARG A 71 -18.23 18.06 28.76
N PHE A 72 -18.85 17.14 28.03
CA PHE A 72 -19.70 16.09 28.57
C PHE A 72 -19.37 14.76 27.89
N GLU A 73 -19.44 13.65 28.62
CA GLU A 73 -19.26 12.33 27.99
C GLU A 73 -20.29 12.11 26.89
N CYS A 74 -19.86 11.58 25.73
CA CYS A 74 -20.78 11.12 24.70
C CYS A 74 -21.14 9.65 24.95
N ALA A 75 -22.41 9.38 25.25
CA ALA A 75 -22.93 8.03 25.45
C ALA A 75 -23.53 7.42 24.17
N HIS A 76 -23.37 8.08 23.01
CA HIS A 76 -23.82 7.56 21.73
C HIS A 76 -22.96 6.36 21.29
N PRO A 77 -23.55 5.21 20.91
CA PRO A 77 -22.80 3.99 20.59
C PRO A 77 -21.89 4.11 19.37
N GLY A 78 -22.18 5.04 18.45
CA GLY A 78 -21.31 5.38 17.31
C GLY A 78 -20.11 6.28 17.62
N TYR A 79 -20.03 6.86 18.82
CA TYR A 79 -18.99 7.82 19.22
C TYR A 79 -18.34 7.42 20.55
N VAL A 80 -18.00 6.13 20.67
CA VAL A 80 -17.37 5.58 21.89
C VAL A 80 -16.07 6.32 22.21
N GLY A 81 -15.98 6.87 23.42
CA GLY A 81 -14.80 7.58 23.90
C GLY A 81 -14.70 9.03 23.42
N TRP A 82 -15.71 9.55 22.71
CA TRP A 82 -15.81 10.96 22.35
C TRP A 82 -16.51 11.77 23.45
N ASN A 83 -16.31 13.08 23.43
CA ASN A 83 -16.98 14.03 24.31
C ASN A 83 -17.81 15.00 23.48
N TRP A 84 -18.97 15.38 24.00
CA TRP A 84 -19.63 16.61 23.58
C TRP A 84 -18.83 17.79 24.12
N ALA A 85 -18.63 18.80 23.28
CA ALA A 85 -18.04 20.07 23.66
C ALA A 85 -19.01 21.20 23.29
N VAL A 86 -19.17 22.15 24.20
CA VAL A 86 -20.02 23.34 24.01
C VAL A 86 -19.19 24.56 24.32
N ALA A 87 -18.95 25.39 23.29
CA ALA A 87 -18.32 26.69 23.47
C ALA A 87 -19.36 27.71 23.87
N VAL A 88 -19.04 28.48 24.91
CA VAL A 88 -19.84 29.58 25.41
C VAL A 88 -19.04 30.85 25.50
N SER A 89 -19.73 31.96 25.32
CA SER A 89 -19.18 33.30 25.49
C SER A 89 -20.15 34.21 26.24
N ARG A 90 -19.64 35.33 26.76
CA ARG A 90 -20.47 36.43 27.24
C ARG A 90 -19.88 37.77 26.84
N ALA A 91 -20.73 38.78 26.73
CA ALA A 91 -20.28 40.15 26.56
C ALA A 91 -19.64 40.69 27.86
N PRO A 92 -18.69 41.65 27.78
CA PRO A 92 -18.19 42.36 28.95
C PRO A 92 -19.33 42.95 29.78
N ASP A 93 -19.20 42.92 31.10
CA ASP A 93 -20.20 43.43 32.07
C ASP A 93 -21.60 42.81 31.99
N SER A 94 -21.78 41.73 31.22
CA SER A 94 -23.02 40.97 31.11
C SER A 94 -22.91 39.64 31.86
N ASP A 95 -23.96 39.30 32.61
CA ASP A 95 -24.13 37.97 33.22
C ASP A 95 -24.83 36.98 32.27
N HIS A 96 -25.20 37.43 31.07
CA HIS A 96 -25.84 36.59 30.06
C HIS A 96 -24.79 35.86 29.22
N VAL A 97 -24.83 34.52 29.28
CA VAL A 97 -23.99 33.61 28.51
C VAL A 97 -24.72 33.15 27.25
N THR A 98 -24.03 33.16 26.11
CA THR A 98 -24.48 32.64 24.82
C THR A 98 -23.71 31.39 24.42
N ILE A 99 -24.34 30.53 23.62
CA ILE A 99 -23.69 29.38 22.99
C ILE A 99 -23.10 29.83 21.67
N ASP A 100 -21.82 29.57 21.46
CA ASP A 100 -21.13 29.89 20.20
C ASP A 100 -21.27 28.74 19.21
N GLU A 101 -20.89 27.54 19.65
CA GLU A 101 -20.94 26.30 18.86
C GLU A 101 -20.96 25.06 19.78
N LEU A 102 -21.34 23.93 19.20
CA LEU A 102 -21.26 22.61 19.83
C LEU A 102 -20.72 21.60 18.82
N TRP A 103 -19.90 20.66 19.29
CA TRP A 103 -19.29 19.63 18.45
C TRP A 103 -18.99 18.37 19.26
N LEU A 104 -18.58 17.32 18.55
CA LEU A 104 -17.99 16.14 19.15
C LEU A 104 -16.48 16.21 18.99
N GLU A 105 -15.76 16.02 20.08
CA GLU A 105 -14.31 15.94 20.08
C GLU A 105 -13.85 14.55 20.56
N PRO A 106 -12.73 14.05 20.02
CA PRO A 106 -12.19 12.77 20.47
C PRO A 106 -11.61 12.90 21.88
N GLY A 107 -12.06 12.06 22.80
CA GLY A 107 -11.40 11.86 24.10
C GLY A 107 -10.31 10.79 24.02
N ASP A 108 -9.68 10.50 25.16
CA ASP A 108 -8.53 9.56 25.24
C ASP A 108 -8.85 8.13 24.79
N ARG A 109 -10.14 7.77 24.77
CA ARG A 109 -10.63 6.45 24.35
C ARG A 109 -11.25 6.46 22.95
N ALA A 110 -11.26 7.61 22.27
CA ALA A 110 -11.84 7.73 20.95
C ALA A 110 -11.02 6.96 19.92
N LEU A 111 -11.69 6.18 19.07
CA LEU A 111 -11.06 5.59 17.90
C LEU A 111 -10.86 6.67 16.84
N LEU A 112 -9.60 7.08 16.66
CA LEU A 112 -9.21 8.03 15.63
C LEU A 112 -8.85 7.31 14.34
N THR A 113 -9.14 7.98 13.22
CA THR A 113 -8.60 7.59 11.92
C THR A 113 -7.07 7.70 11.93
N PRO A 114 -6.35 6.81 11.24
CA PRO A 114 -4.93 7.00 10.95
C PRO A 114 -4.67 8.38 10.35
N ALA A 115 -3.43 8.85 10.48
CA ALA A 115 -2.99 10.07 9.81
C ALA A 115 -3.20 9.94 8.29
N TRP A 116 -3.72 11.00 7.69
CA TRP A 116 -3.90 11.07 6.24
C TRP A 116 -2.54 10.95 5.54
N ARG A 117 -2.45 10.08 4.53
CA ARG A 117 -1.28 9.95 3.65
C ARG A 117 -1.57 10.49 2.26
N PRO A 118 -0.61 11.13 1.57
CA PRO A 118 -0.75 11.46 0.15
C PRO A 118 -1.13 10.24 -0.70
N TRP A 119 -1.91 10.44 -1.76
CA TRP A 119 -2.32 9.33 -2.65
C TRP A 119 -1.10 8.55 -3.18
N SER A 120 -0.01 9.24 -3.51
CA SER A 120 1.23 8.61 -4.00
C SER A 120 1.86 7.62 -3.01
N GLU A 121 1.58 7.78 -1.72
CA GLU A 121 2.05 6.89 -0.65
C GLU A 121 1.03 5.79 -0.31
N ARG A 122 -0.13 5.80 -0.97
CA ARG A 122 -1.16 4.76 -0.81
C ARG A 122 -1.13 3.71 -1.91
N VAL A 123 -0.49 4.01 -3.04
CA VAL A 123 -0.41 3.08 -4.18
C VAL A 123 0.47 1.89 -3.78
N LEU A 124 -0.10 0.70 -3.90
CA LEU A 124 0.55 -0.58 -3.60
C LEU A 124 0.88 -1.33 -4.90
N PRO A 125 1.81 -2.30 -4.83
CA PRO A 125 2.03 -3.23 -5.93
C PRO A 125 0.73 -3.92 -6.34
N GLY A 126 0.35 -3.81 -7.61
CA GLY A 126 -0.87 -4.40 -8.16
C GLY A 126 -2.03 -3.42 -8.34
N ASP A 127 -1.94 -2.20 -7.81
CA ASP A 127 -3.00 -1.19 -7.95
C ASP A 127 -3.10 -0.58 -9.36
N LEU A 128 -2.06 -0.74 -10.18
CA LEU A 128 -2.01 -0.17 -11.53
C LEU A 128 -2.79 -1.05 -12.51
N GLY A 129 -3.77 -0.44 -13.18
CA GLY A 129 -4.55 -1.03 -14.25
C GLY A 129 -4.19 -0.51 -15.64
N VAL A 130 -5.04 -0.84 -16.61
CA VAL A 130 -4.84 -0.46 -18.01
C VAL A 130 -5.05 1.05 -18.16
N GLY A 131 -4.01 1.74 -18.63
CA GLY A 131 -4.03 3.19 -18.87
C GLY A 131 -3.52 4.03 -17.70
N ASP A 132 -3.25 3.43 -16.54
CA ASP A 132 -2.65 4.14 -15.42
C ASP A 132 -1.20 4.52 -15.71
N ILE A 133 -0.86 5.75 -15.33
CA ILE A 133 0.51 6.27 -15.39
C ILE A 133 1.02 6.38 -13.97
N PHE A 134 2.10 5.66 -13.67
CA PHE A 134 2.81 5.78 -12.39
C PHE A 134 4.10 6.57 -12.59
N PRO A 135 4.13 7.87 -12.24
CA PRO A 135 5.28 8.70 -12.51
C PRO A 135 6.49 8.23 -11.71
N THR A 136 7.62 8.10 -12.39
CA THR A 136 8.90 7.83 -11.73
C THR A 136 9.45 9.11 -11.12
N ALA A 137 9.89 9.06 -9.87
CA ALA A 137 10.56 10.19 -9.24
C ALA A 137 11.86 10.55 -10.00
N THR A 138 12.17 11.84 -10.08
CA THR A 138 13.37 12.32 -10.80
C THR A 138 14.66 11.78 -10.17
N ASP A 139 14.66 11.58 -8.86
CA ASP A 139 15.77 11.15 -8.00
C ASP A 139 15.59 9.72 -7.46
N ASP A 140 14.87 8.85 -8.19
CA ASP A 140 14.71 7.44 -7.79
C ASP A 140 16.05 6.69 -7.81
N ALA A 141 16.58 6.38 -6.63
CA ALA A 141 17.87 5.71 -6.45
C ALA A 141 17.94 4.30 -7.05
N ARG A 142 16.80 3.69 -7.38
CA ARG A 142 16.74 2.37 -8.03
C ARG A 142 17.05 2.46 -9.53
N LEU A 143 17.15 3.66 -10.06
CA LEU A 143 17.49 3.93 -11.45
C LEU A 143 18.81 4.70 -11.55
N THR A 144 19.57 4.42 -12.60
CA THR A 144 20.75 5.18 -13.00
C THR A 144 20.66 5.51 -14.48
N ALA A 145 21.47 6.48 -14.93
CA ALA A 145 21.58 6.79 -16.36
C ALA A 145 21.97 5.54 -17.15
N GLY A 146 21.26 5.28 -18.24
CA GLY A 146 21.66 4.26 -19.21
C GLY A 146 22.84 4.75 -20.05
N PHE A 147 23.55 3.81 -20.66
CA PHE A 147 24.67 4.16 -21.54
C PHE A 147 24.12 4.80 -22.82
N THR A 148 24.48 6.06 -23.03
CA THR A 148 24.18 6.76 -24.28
C THR A 148 25.43 6.70 -25.14
N ALA A 149 25.31 6.55 -26.46
CA ALA A 149 26.46 6.42 -27.37
C ALA A 149 27.42 7.64 -27.43
N ALA A 150 27.28 8.59 -26.49
CA ALA A 150 28.20 9.68 -26.23
C ALA A 150 29.30 9.32 -25.20
N ASP A 151 29.17 8.19 -24.50
CA ASP A 151 30.10 7.71 -23.49
C ASP A 151 31.28 6.96 -24.15
N ASP A 152 32.50 7.12 -23.61
CA ASP A 152 33.73 6.48 -24.15
C ASP A 152 33.74 4.96 -23.88
N THR A 153 33.39 4.19 -24.90
CA THR A 153 33.30 2.72 -24.85
C THR A 153 34.61 2.04 -24.44
N ASP A 154 35.78 2.62 -24.73
CA ASP A 154 37.05 1.93 -24.50
C ASP A 154 37.38 1.80 -23.00
N THR A 155 36.93 2.77 -22.19
CA THR A 155 37.11 2.74 -20.73
C THR A 155 36.20 1.69 -20.06
N VAL A 156 34.97 1.56 -20.53
CA VAL A 156 33.95 0.68 -19.91
C VAL A 156 34.19 -0.80 -20.23
N VAL A 157 34.71 -1.12 -21.42
CA VAL A 157 35.10 -2.48 -21.80
C VAL A 157 36.26 -2.98 -20.94
N ALA A 158 37.24 -2.11 -20.64
CA ALA A 158 38.45 -2.46 -19.91
C ALA A 158 38.17 -2.83 -18.44
N ASP A 159 37.22 -2.14 -17.80
CA ASP A 159 36.87 -2.37 -16.39
C ASP A 159 35.97 -3.60 -16.19
N ASN A 160 35.34 -4.15 -17.24
CA ASN A 160 34.46 -5.31 -17.11
C ASN A 160 34.57 -6.32 -18.28
N PRO A 161 35.69 -7.06 -18.39
CA PRO A 161 36.01 -7.90 -19.55
C PRO A 161 35.22 -9.22 -19.64
N LEU A 162 34.49 -9.63 -18.59
CA LEU A 162 33.74 -10.89 -18.56
C LEU A 162 32.23 -10.72 -18.78
N HIS A 163 31.74 -9.50 -18.97
CA HIS A 163 30.33 -9.18 -19.17
C HIS A 163 30.15 -8.44 -20.50
N PRO A 164 29.71 -9.10 -21.58
CA PRO A 164 29.50 -8.44 -22.86
C PRO A 164 28.50 -7.28 -22.68
N LEU A 165 28.98 -6.06 -22.95
CA LEU A 165 28.25 -4.78 -22.85
C LEU A 165 26.89 -4.79 -23.58
N GLN A 166 26.72 -5.71 -24.53
CA GLN A 166 25.51 -5.89 -25.33
C GLN A 166 24.27 -6.34 -24.53
N TRP A 167 24.41 -6.88 -23.31
CA TRP A 167 23.26 -7.37 -22.52
C TRP A 167 22.92 -6.59 -21.25
N GLU A 168 23.84 -5.79 -20.70
CA GLU A 168 23.62 -5.13 -19.39
C GLU A 168 23.44 -3.61 -19.44
N LEU A 169 23.91 -2.93 -20.50
CA LEU A 169 23.92 -1.46 -20.51
C LEU A 169 22.58 -0.81 -20.90
N GLY A 170 21.59 -1.61 -21.33
CA GLY A 170 20.32 -1.07 -21.80
C GLY A 170 20.51 -0.03 -22.90
N LEU A 171 21.38 -0.32 -23.87
CA LEU A 171 21.75 0.58 -24.96
C LEU A 171 20.52 1.28 -25.55
N GLY A 172 20.54 2.61 -25.56
CA GLY A 172 19.44 3.44 -26.06
C GLY A 172 18.34 3.77 -25.05
N ARG A 173 18.42 3.30 -23.80
CA ARG A 173 17.51 3.70 -22.72
C ARG A 173 18.09 4.88 -21.94
N GLU A 174 17.24 5.87 -21.64
CA GLU A 174 17.64 7.01 -20.79
C GLU A 174 18.01 6.56 -19.37
N ARG A 175 17.29 5.56 -18.84
CA ARG A 175 17.50 5.02 -17.49
C ARG A 175 17.48 3.49 -17.48
N VAL A 176 18.34 2.91 -16.66
CA VAL A 176 18.45 1.47 -16.38
C VAL A 176 18.45 1.22 -14.86
N LEU A 177 18.25 -0.02 -14.42
CA LEU A 177 18.33 -0.34 -12.98
C LEU A 177 19.73 -0.03 -12.45
N SER A 178 19.79 0.63 -11.31
CA SER A 178 21.01 0.76 -10.52
C SER A 178 21.33 -0.57 -9.83
N ALA A 179 22.47 -0.65 -9.11
CA ALA A 179 22.77 -1.81 -8.27
C ALA A 179 21.67 -2.03 -7.22
N LEU A 180 21.28 -0.95 -6.52
CA LEU A 180 20.18 -0.98 -5.55
C LEU A 180 18.87 -1.50 -6.18
N GLY A 181 18.51 -1.01 -7.37
CA GLY A 181 17.29 -1.46 -8.04
C GLY A 181 17.31 -2.95 -8.42
N ARG A 182 18.49 -3.51 -8.72
CA ARG A 182 18.67 -4.95 -8.95
C ARG A 182 18.58 -5.74 -7.65
N ASP A 183 19.20 -5.27 -6.58
CA ASP A 183 19.18 -5.92 -5.27
C ASP A 183 17.75 -5.95 -4.71
N ASP A 184 17.03 -4.82 -4.74
CA ASP A 184 15.62 -4.72 -4.34
C ASP A 184 14.73 -5.69 -5.12
N ALA A 185 14.97 -5.84 -6.43
CA ALA A 185 14.24 -6.77 -7.27
C ALA A 185 14.57 -8.23 -6.91
N ALA A 186 15.86 -8.55 -6.74
CA ALA A 186 16.31 -9.87 -6.36
C ALA A 186 15.73 -10.31 -5.02
N GLU A 187 15.78 -9.46 -3.99
CA GLU A 187 15.23 -9.75 -2.66
C GLU A 187 13.72 -10.04 -2.75
N ARG A 188 12.97 -9.18 -3.44
CA ARG A 188 11.52 -9.36 -3.62
C ARG A 188 11.16 -10.63 -4.39
N TRP A 189 11.93 -11.00 -5.42
CA TRP A 189 11.70 -12.23 -6.18
C TRP A 189 12.05 -13.48 -5.37
N PHE A 190 13.13 -13.43 -4.59
CA PHE A 190 13.57 -14.53 -3.73
C PHE A 190 12.60 -14.79 -2.59
N ALA A 191 12.01 -13.74 -2.01
CA ALA A 191 10.99 -13.85 -0.96
C ALA A 191 9.58 -14.20 -1.49
N GLY A 192 9.37 -14.10 -2.81
CA GLY A 192 8.06 -14.28 -3.44
C GLY A 192 7.67 -15.76 -3.68
N ASP A 193 6.50 -15.95 -4.29
CA ASP A 193 5.95 -17.30 -4.57
C ASP A 193 6.83 -18.15 -5.50
N CYS A 194 7.66 -17.50 -6.31
CA CYS A 194 8.63 -18.11 -7.21
C CYS A 194 10.05 -18.17 -6.62
N GLY A 195 10.18 -17.96 -5.30
CA GLY A 195 11.40 -18.11 -4.51
C GLY A 195 11.64 -19.54 -4.04
N PRO A 196 12.81 -19.84 -3.45
CA PRO A 196 13.15 -21.19 -3.00
C PRO A 196 12.36 -21.67 -1.77
N ASP A 197 11.90 -20.75 -0.93
CA ASP A 197 11.19 -21.08 0.32
C ASP A 197 9.66 -21.14 0.16
N SER A 198 9.16 -20.90 -1.07
CA SER A 198 7.73 -20.95 -1.34
C SER A 198 7.15 -22.35 -1.09
N ALA A 199 5.86 -22.41 -0.80
CA ALA A 199 5.19 -23.70 -0.52
C ALA A 199 5.36 -24.69 -1.69
N LEU A 200 5.28 -24.18 -2.92
CA LEU A 200 5.47 -24.97 -4.14
C LEU A 200 6.91 -25.49 -4.24
N ALA A 201 7.91 -24.63 -3.99
CA ALA A 201 9.31 -25.02 -4.02
C ALA A 201 9.65 -26.05 -2.93
N ARG A 202 9.03 -25.96 -1.75
CA ARG A 202 9.24 -26.95 -0.67
C ARG A 202 8.60 -28.30 -0.96
N ALA A 203 7.51 -28.33 -1.71
CA ALA A 203 6.81 -29.56 -2.11
C ALA A 203 7.40 -30.21 -3.38
N ALA A 204 8.21 -29.48 -4.16
CA ALA A 204 8.81 -29.97 -5.39
C ALA A 204 9.96 -30.93 -5.12
N THR A 205 10.06 -31.97 -5.94
CA THR A 205 11.17 -32.93 -5.91
C THR A 205 12.47 -32.32 -6.41
N ASP A 206 12.40 -31.56 -7.51
CA ASP A 206 13.55 -31.01 -8.21
C ASP A 206 13.51 -29.48 -8.28
N ARG A 207 14.65 -28.89 -8.64
CA ARG A 207 14.89 -27.44 -8.65
C ARG A 207 14.97 -26.90 -10.08
N CYS A 208 14.58 -25.63 -10.25
CA CYS A 208 14.61 -24.96 -11.53
C CYS A 208 16.00 -24.99 -12.20
N VAL A 209 17.09 -24.94 -11.43
CA VAL A 209 18.47 -24.99 -11.93
C VAL A 209 18.78 -26.21 -12.83
N THR A 210 18.07 -27.32 -12.65
CA THR A 210 18.22 -28.54 -13.46
C THR A 210 17.09 -28.75 -14.47
N CYS A 211 16.08 -27.89 -14.47
CA CYS A 211 14.86 -28.08 -15.27
C CYS A 211 15.09 -27.71 -16.74
N GLY A 212 14.70 -28.58 -17.67
CA GLY A 212 14.75 -28.31 -19.11
C GLY A 212 13.82 -27.18 -19.57
N TRP A 213 12.83 -26.79 -18.75
CA TRP A 213 11.92 -25.68 -19.01
C TRP A 213 12.43 -24.31 -18.51
N LEU A 214 13.61 -24.27 -17.88
CA LEU A 214 14.20 -23.03 -17.42
C LEU A 214 14.79 -22.26 -18.61
N MET A 215 14.24 -21.08 -18.89
CA MET A 215 14.83 -20.12 -19.81
C MET A 215 15.82 -19.22 -19.05
N PRO A 216 17.11 -19.18 -19.41
CA PRO A 216 18.10 -18.35 -18.70
C PRO A 216 17.82 -16.85 -18.86
N LEU A 217 17.97 -16.09 -17.78
CA LEU A 217 18.01 -14.63 -17.84
C LEU A 217 19.42 -14.15 -18.20
N GLY A 218 19.50 -13.06 -18.96
CA GLY A 218 20.78 -12.42 -19.27
C GLY A 218 21.32 -11.57 -18.12
N GLY A 219 22.63 -11.34 -18.12
CA GLY A 219 23.32 -10.50 -17.14
C GLY A 219 23.45 -11.12 -15.74
N SER A 220 23.82 -10.29 -14.78
CA SER A 220 24.12 -10.67 -13.39
C SER A 220 22.98 -11.37 -12.66
N LEU A 221 21.73 -10.97 -12.89
CA LEU A 221 20.56 -11.64 -12.30
C LEU A 221 20.37 -13.08 -12.81
N GLY A 222 20.90 -13.40 -14.01
CA GLY A 222 20.90 -14.76 -14.55
C GLY A 222 21.66 -15.79 -13.71
N GLN A 223 22.51 -15.34 -12.79
CA GLN A 223 23.23 -16.23 -11.85
C GLN A 223 22.34 -16.73 -10.70
N ALA A 224 21.17 -16.13 -10.49
CA ALA A 224 20.26 -16.49 -9.40
C ALA A 224 18.82 -16.73 -9.86
N PHE A 225 18.46 -16.28 -11.07
CA PHE A 225 17.10 -16.34 -11.59
C PHE A 225 17.03 -16.77 -13.07
N GLY A 226 15.88 -17.32 -13.46
CA GLY A 226 15.49 -17.60 -14.84
C GLY A 226 14.00 -17.32 -15.06
N VAL A 227 13.47 -17.71 -16.21
CA VAL A 227 12.02 -17.67 -16.50
C VAL A 227 11.51 -19.10 -16.71
N CYS A 228 10.40 -19.44 -16.09
CA CYS A 228 9.75 -20.74 -16.32
C CYS A 228 8.95 -20.70 -17.62
N ALA A 229 9.17 -21.67 -18.51
CA ALA A 229 8.46 -21.81 -19.79
C ALA A 229 7.59 -23.08 -19.86
N GLN A 230 7.27 -23.67 -18.71
CA GLN A 230 6.44 -24.87 -18.61
C GLN A 230 4.97 -24.47 -18.47
N PRO A 231 4.10 -24.62 -19.50
CA PRO A 231 2.69 -24.21 -19.45
C PRO A 231 1.86 -24.89 -18.35
N MET A 232 2.29 -26.07 -17.89
CA MET A 232 1.62 -26.77 -16.80
C MET A 232 2.05 -26.29 -15.40
N SER A 233 3.08 -25.45 -15.32
CA SER A 233 3.55 -24.88 -14.06
C SER A 233 2.74 -23.64 -13.70
N PRO A 234 2.34 -23.45 -12.42
CA PRO A 234 1.76 -22.19 -11.98
C PRO A 234 2.73 -21.00 -12.08
N SER A 235 4.03 -21.28 -12.28
CA SER A 235 5.08 -20.28 -12.46
C SER A 235 5.35 -19.95 -13.93
N ASP A 236 4.59 -20.49 -14.89
CA ASP A 236 4.77 -20.19 -16.33
C ASP A 236 4.79 -18.70 -16.63
N GLY A 237 5.76 -18.27 -17.45
CA GLY A 237 5.99 -16.87 -17.81
C GLY A 237 6.50 -15.97 -16.68
N ARG A 238 6.82 -16.51 -15.51
CA ARG A 238 7.32 -15.75 -14.35
C ARG A 238 8.83 -15.91 -14.15
N VAL A 239 9.43 -14.90 -13.53
CA VAL A 239 10.79 -15.02 -13.01
C VAL A 239 10.80 -15.98 -11.82
N VAL A 240 11.69 -16.97 -11.87
CA VAL A 240 11.86 -18.01 -10.84
C VAL A 240 13.30 -17.98 -10.33
N ALA A 241 13.48 -18.17 -9.02
CA ALA A 241 14.81 -18.41 -8.48
C ALA A 241 15.35 -19.75 -8.99
N LEU A 242 16.66 -19.89 -9.21
CA LEU A 242 17.26 -21.16 -9.64
C LEU A 242 16.99 -22.30 -8.62
N GLN A 243 16.83 -21.94 -7.35
CA GLN A 243 16.48 -22.85 -6.26
C GLN A 243 14.96 -23.01 -6.03
N HIS A 244 14.12 -22.34 -6.83
CA HIS A 244 12.69 -22.61 -6.85
C HIS A 244 12.41 -24.02 -7.40
N GLY A 245 11.20 -24.53 -7.24
CA GLY A 245 10.79 -25.82 -7.77
C GLY A 245 9.28 -25.88 -7.96
N CYS A 246 8.84 -26.74 -8.86
CA CYS A 246 7.42 -27.04 -9.09
C CYS A 246 7.23 -28.53 -9.41
N GLY A 247 5.99 -29.00 -9.36
CA GLY A 247 5.65 -30.39 -9.69
C GLY A 247 5.72 -30.75 -11.19
N ALA A 248 5.92 -29.76 -12.07
CA ALA A 248 5.97 -29.93 -13.52
C ALA A 248 7.41 -29.88 -14.08
N HIS A 249 8.40 -30.26 -13.28
CA HIS A 249 9.80 -30.32 -13.67
C HIS A 249 10.01 -31.29 -14.85
N SER A 250 10.99 -31.02 -15.74
CA SER A 250 11.17 -31.80 -16.99
C SER A 250 11.50 -33.28 -16.74
N GLU A 251 12.11 -33.57 -15.60
CA GLU A 251 12.51 -34.93 -15.20
C GLU A 251 11.50 -35.63 -14.29
N VAL A 252 10.34 -35.01 -14.00
CA VAL A 252 9.27 -35.68 -13.26
C VAL A 252 8.66 -36.75 -14.14
N MET A 253 9.11 -37.98 -13.94
CA MET A 253 8.56 -39.17 -14.56
C MET A 253 7.53 -39.80 -13.62
N THR A 254 6.32 -40.02 -14.09
CA THR A 254 5.36 -40.89 -13.40
C THR A 254 5.62 -42.32 -13.91
N GLU A 255 5.75 -43.29 -13.01
CA GLU A 255 5.61 -44.69 -13.44
C GLU A 255 4.20 -44.84 -14.04
N PRO A 256 4.04 -45.52 -15.19
CA PRO A 256 2.72 -45.82 -15.69
C PRO A 256 2.02 -46.63 -14.61
N SER A 257 1.06 -45.99 -13.93
CA SER A 257 0.07 -46.69 -13.13
C SER A 257 -0.46 -47.81 -14.02
N ALA A 258 -0.26 -49.07 -13.62
CA ALA A 258 -1.07 -50.15 -14.14
C ALA A 258 -2.51 -49.79 -13.75
N ALA A 259 -3.19 -49.04 -14.60
CA ALA A 259 -4.61 -48.83 -14.43
C ALA A 259 -5.20 -50.24 -14.43
N ASP A 260 -5.81 -50.62 -13.32
CA ASP A 260 -6.81 -51.69 -13.35
C ASP A 260 -7.79 -51.26 -14.43
N VAL A 261 -7.68 -51.90 -15.60
CA VAL A 261 -8.58 -51.66 -16.71
C VAL A 261 -9.94 -52.01 -16.17
N ALA A 262 -10.77 -51.01 -15.87
CA ALA A 262 -12.11 -51.25 -15.38
C ALA A 262 -12.78 -52.21 -16.36
N GLU A 263 -13.30 -53.32 -15.84
CA GLU A 263 -13.99 -54.33 -16.63
C GLU A 263 -15.11 -53.63 -17.41
N VAL A 264 -15.09 -53.76 -18.74
CA VAL A 264 -16.09 -53.12 -19.60
C VAL A 264 -17.44 -53.78 -19.31
N ASN A 265 -18.29 -53.14 -18.53
CA ASN A 265 -19.69 -53.52 -18.42
C ASN A 265 -20.39 -53.15 -19.74
N ALA A 266 -20.64 -54.15 -20.58
CA ALA A 266 -21.51 -54.03 -21.73
C ALA A 266 -22.95 -54.32 -21.28
N ASP A 267 -23.77 -53.27 -21.15
CA ASP A 267 -25.16 -53.39 -20.67
C ASP A 267 -26.15 -53.89 -21.75
N ASP A 268 -25.76 -53.87 -23.03
CA ASP A 268 -26.62 -54.25 -24.16
C ASP A 268 -26.22 -55.61 -24.78
N VAL A 269 -26.60 -56.71 -24.13
CA VAL A 269 -26.44 -58.08 -24.68
C VAL A 269 -27.77 -58.76 -25.04
N ASP A 270 -28.92 -58.11 -24.84
CA ASP A 270 -30.21 -58.67 -25.20
C ASP A 270 -30.72 -58.12 -26.53
N PHE A 271 -31.01 -59.02 -27.48
CA PHE A 271 -31.64 -58.68 -28.76
C PHE A 271 -33.14 -58.92 -28.65
N ASP A 272 -33.94 -57.90 -28.97
CA ASP A 272 -35.40 -58.00 -29.00
C ASP A 272 -35.85 -58.78 -30.24
N PRO A 273 -36.50 -59.95 -30.12
CA PRO A 273 -36.93 -60.74 -31.26
C PRO A 273 -38.13 -60.07 -31.93
N LEU A 274 -37.93 -59.58 -33.16
CA LEU A 274 -39.03 -59.13 -34.02
C LEU A 274 -39.76 -60.35 -34.59
N GLU A 275 -40.99 -60.59 -34.14
CA GLU A 275 -41.89 -61.55 -34.79
C GLU A 275 -42.32 -60.99 -36.16
N ALA A 276 -41.86 -61.64 -37.24
CA ALA A 276 -42.27 -61.31 -38.59
C ALA A 276 -43.57 -62.06 -38.93
N GLU A 277 -44.67 -61.34 -39.08
CA GLU A 277 -45.87 -61.86 -39.74
C GLU A 277 -45.57 -62.03 -41.24
N VAL A 278 -45.53 -63.29 -41.69
CA VAL A 278 -45.33 -63.63 -43.09
C VAL A 278 -46.69 -63.61 -43.79
N GLU A 279 -47.01 -62.53 -44.51
CA GLU A 279 -48.07 -62.56 -45.52
C GLU A 279 -47.52 -63.22 -46.80
N VAL A 280 -48.19 -64.29 -47.21
CA VAL A 280 -47.88 -65.09 -48.40
C VAL A 280 -48.79 -64.65 -49.53
N GLU A 281 -48.22 -64.11 -50.62
CA GLU A 281 -48.81 -64.09 -51.97
C GLU A 281 -47.80 -64.61 -53.01
#